data_AF-A0A9P6GZ85-F1
#
_entry.id   AF-A0A9P6GZ85-F1
#
_cell.length_a   1.000
_cell.length_b   1.000
_cell.length_c   1.000
_cell.angle_alpha   90.00
_cell.angle_beta   90.00
_cell.angle_gamma   90.00
#
_symmetry.space_group_name_H-M   'P 1'
#
loop_
_entity.id
_entity.type
_entity.pdbx_description
1 polymer ?
#
loop_
_entity_poly.entity_id
_entity_poly.type
_entity_poly.pdbx_seq_one_letter_code
_entity_poly.pdbx_strand_id
1 'polypeptide(L)'
;MENETIYYDTLRETEVEILKKECLRVIRMEPKDNICDNFFNDLCSIFSCCCGVCDTSSPGITEDVIKVTEILKNNDTIPKLFYQEILKEDLEEISEAMSYGYGLPYEKVDPLILAAALKTFCRDHLDYYLPKDIHLLLLYSYRDNEKERKEAILRRVPFIMSEHYRLFFIQMFRLFRGIDKEYESSKVNLEDMLDMFSTLLIKEPEGSATFNGYTKKLILKDLMDTDFTKVPKEFF
;
A
#
# COMPACT_ATOMS: atom_id res chain seq x y z
N MET A 1 2.93 -32.08 9.27
CA MET A 1 4.14 -31.28 9.04
C MET A 1 3.78 -29.86 9.41
N GLU A 2 4.46 -29.26 10.38
CA GLU A 2 4.27 -27.84 10.65
C GLU A 2 4.89 -27.08 9.48
N ASN A 3 4.08 -26.28 8.77
CA ASN A 3 4.58 -25.44 7.69
C ASN A 3 5.51 -24.40 8.31
N GLU A 4 6.82 -24.54 8.06
CA GLU A 4 7.81 -23.59 8.52
C GLU A 4 7.44 -22.18 8.03
N THR A 5 7.47 -21.22 8.93
CA THR A 5 7.02 -19.84 8.70
C THR A 5 8.20 -18.89 8.83
N ILE A 6 8.33 -17.94 7.91
CA ILE A 6 9.30 -16.84 7.97
C ILE A 6 8.59 -15.63 8.57
N TYR A 7 9.17 -15.02 9.61
CA TYR A 7 8.68 -13.78 10.20
C TYR A 7 9.54 -12.61 9.73
N TYR A 8 8.94 -11.59 9.12
CA TYR A 8 9.65 -10.46 8.53
C TYR A 8 10.59 -9.79 9.54
N ASP A 9 10.08 -9.51 10.74
CA ASP A 9 10.81 -8.77 11.79
C ASP A 9 11.95 -9.60 12.45
N THR A 10 12.11 -10.87 12.05
CA THR A 10 13.22 -11.73 12.51
C THR A 10 14.39 -11.79 11.52
N LEU A 11 14.21 -11.24 10.33
CA LEU A 11 15.19 -11.28 9.25
C LEU A 11 16.18 -10.12 9.38
N ARG A 12 17.44 -10.38 9.04
CA ARG A 12 18.43 -9.32 8.80
C ARG A 12 18.14 -8.66 7.46
N GLU A 13 18.61 -7.43 7.29
CA GLU A 13 18.45 -6.67 6.03
C GLU A 13 18.89 -7.45 4.79
N THR A 14 20.01 -8.17 4.87
CA THR A 14 20.48 -9.04 3.77
C THR A 14 19.52 -10.19 3.45
N GLU A 15 18.85 -10.74 4.45
CA GLU A 15 17.87 -11.82 4.28
C GLU A 15 16.55 -11.29 3.70
N VAL A 16 16.15 -10.07 4.10
CA VAL A 16 15.01 -9.35 3.50
C VAL A 16 15.23 -9.12 2.02
N GLU A 17 16.41 -8.66 1.60
CA GLU A 17 16.72 -8.42 0.19
C GLU A 17 16.79 -9.70 -0.65
N ILE A 18 17.32 -10.80 -0.09
CA ILE A 18 17.28 -12.12 -0.74
C ILE A 18 15.83 -12.58 -0.92
N LEU A 19 15.02 -12.47 0.13
CA LEU A 19 13.61 -12.87 0.12
C LEU A 19 12.81 -12.05 -0.90
N LYS A 20 13.04 -10.75 -0.95
CA LYS A 20 12.43 -9.83 -1.91
C LYS A 20 12.76 -10.23 -3.35
N LYS A 21 14.03 -10.51 -3.65
CA LYS A 21 14.46 -10.98 -4.98
C LYS A 21 13.78 -12.28 -5.36
N GLU A 22 13.71 -13.24 -4.44
CA GLU A 22 13.07 -14.53 -4.71
C GLU A 22 11.55 -14.39 -4.91
N CYS A 23 10.88 -13.55 -4.11
CA CYS A 23 9.47 -13.21 -4.31
C CYS A 23 9.22 -12.61 -5.71
N LEU A 24 10.05 -11.64 -6.12
CA LEU A 24 9.94 -11.02 -7.45
C LEU A 24 10.18 -12.04 -8.56
N ARG A 25 11.19 -12.90 -8.42
CA ARG A 25 11.50 -13.98 -9.38
C ARG A 25 10.30 -14.90 -9.58
N VAL A 26 9.65 -15.33 -8.49
CA VAL A 26 8.48 -16.20 -8.55
C VAL A 26 7.28 -15.51 -9.21
N ILE A 27 7.01 -14.25 -8.86
CA ILE A 27 5.91 -13.49 -9.48
C ILE A 27 6.14 -13.32 -10.99
N ARG A 28 7.38 -13.03 -11.39
CA ARG A 28 7.77 -12.85 -12.80
C ARG A 28 7.94 -14.17 -13.56
N MET A 29 7.80 -15.31 -12.89
CA MET A 29 8.04 -16.65 -13.45
C MET A 29 9.45 -16.79 -14.06
N GLU A 30 10.45 -16.12 -13.48
CA GLU A 30 11.84 -16.19 -13.93
C GLU A 30 12.48 -17.55 -13.56
N PRO A 31 13.20 -18.23 -14.46
CA PRO A 31 13.88 -19.49 -14.16
C PRO A 31 14.89 -19.32 -12.99
N LYS A 32 15.01 -20.32 -12.09
CA LYS A 32 15.96 -20.29 -10.95
C LYS A 32 17.42 -20.11 -11.40
N ASP A 33 17.76 -20.47 -12.64
CA ASP A 33 19.14 -20.50 -13.15
C ASP A 33 19.49 -19.39 -14.17
N ASN A 34 18.58 -18.46 -14.47
CA ASN A 34 18.86 -17.37 -15.43
C ASN A 34 18.36 -16.02 -14.90
N ILE A 35 19.30 -15.22 -14.41
CA ILE A 35 19.16 -13.76 -14.39
C ILE A 35 19.33 -13.30 -15.85
N CYS A 36 18.25 -13.39 -16.64
CA CYS A 36 17.94 -12.56 -17.80
C CYS A 36 16.90 -13.23 -18.71
N ASP A 37 15.84 -12.45 -18.94
CA ASP A 37 15.02 -12.34 -20.14
C ASP A 37 14.27 -13.57 -20.64
N ASN A 38 12.93 -13.47 -20.65
CA ASN A 38 12.13 -13.46 -21.90
C ASN A 38 10.59 -13.48 -21.72
N PHE A 39 10.04 -13.28 -20.52
CA PHE A 39 8.56 -13.16 -20.38
C PHE A 39 8.03 -11.72 -20.56
N PHE A 40 8.90 -10.70 -20.43
CA PHE A 40 8.51 -9.29 -20.51
C PHE A 40 8.22 -8.77 -21.93
N ASN A 41 8.55 -9.51 -22.99
CA ASN A 41 8.42 -8.99 -24.35
C ASN A 41 6.96 -8.73 -24.78
N ASP A 42 5.98 -9.44 -24.25
CA ASP A 42 4.57 -9.18 -24.57
C ASP A 42 4.02 -7.94 -23.85
N LEU A 43 4.43 -7.66 -22.61
CA LEU A 43 4.07 -6.42 -21.89
C LEU A 43 4.86 -5.20 -22.40
N CYS A 44 6.14 -5.37 -22.74
CA CYS A 44 6.98 -4.32 -23.32
C CYS A 44 6.53 -3.89 -24.73
N SER A 45 5.85 -4.76 -25.49
CA SER A 45 5.28 -4.37 -26.80
C SER A 45 4.15 -3.32 -26.68
N ILE A 46 3.50 -3.24 -25.52
CA ILE A 46 2.45 -2.26 -25.20
C ILE A 46 3.07 -0.99 -24.58
N PHE A 47 4.16 -1.14 -23.82
CA PHE A 47 4.85 -0.06 -23.13
C PHE A 47 6.23 0.21 -23.75
N SER A 48 6.24 0.86 -24.91
CA SER A 48 7.46 1.40 -25.52
C SER A 48 8.04 2.55 -24.68
N CYS A 49 8.75 2.22 -23.60
CA CYS A 49 9.83 3.04 -23.02
C CYS A 49 10.61 2.25 -21.97
N CYS A 50 11.57 1.45 -22.42
CA CYS A 50 12.70 1.00 -21.60
C CYS A 50 13.87 1.96 -21.81
N CYS A 51 13.96 3.02 -21.00
CA CYS A 51 15.17 3.84 -20.78
C CYS A 51 14.89 4.78 -19.61
N GLY A 52 15.35 4.44 -18.41
CA GLY A 52 15.30 5.36 -17.27
C GLY A 52 15.07 4.62 -15.97
N VAL A 53 16.13 4.50 -15.18
CA VAL A 53 16.01 4.54 -13.73
C VAL A 53 15.35 5.88 -13.42
N CYS A 54 14.02 5.90 -13.36
CA CYS A 54 13.27 7.04 -12.87
C CYS A 54 13.27 6.96 -11.35
N ASP A 55 14.45 7.13 -10.74
CA ASP A 55 14.53 7.62 -9.37
C ASP A 55 14.09 9.08 -9.38
N THR A 56 12.80 9.32 -9.60
CA THR A 56 12.16 10.50 -9.06
C THR A 56 11.71 10.06 -7.68
N SER A 57 12.53 10.38 -6.68
CA SER A 57 12.26 10.19 -5.26
C SER A 57 10.96 10.92 -4.91
N SER A 58 9.82 10.28 -5.15
CA SER A 58 8.61 10.62 -4.41
C SER A 58 8.95 10.44 -2.93
N PRO A 59 8.62 11.41 -2.05
CA PRO A 59 8.82 11.21 -0.63
C PRO A 59 8.12 9.91 -0.23
N GLY A 60 8.89 8.93 0.22
CA GLY A 60 8.33 7.68 0.72
C GLY A 60 7.46 7.93 1.94
N ILE A 61 6.87 6.87 2.50
CA ILE A 61 6.19 6.99 3.79
C ILE A 61 7.21 7.43 4.86
N THR A 62 6.99 8.59 5.47
CA THR A 62 7.80 9.12 6.57
C THR A 62 7.30 8.61 7.93
N GLU A 63 8.11 8.79 8.97
CA GLU A 63 7.68 8.55 10.35
C GLU A 63 6.49 9.43 10.76
N ASP A 64 6.39 10.64 10.21
CA ASP A 64 5.28 11.57 10.48
C ASP A 64 3.95 11.01 9.97
N VAL A 65 3.93 10.37 8.80
CA VAL A 65 2.73 9.69 8.27
C VAL A 65 2.31 8.56 9.21
N ILE A 66 3.26 7.74 9.67
CA ILE A 66 2.98 6.65 10.63
C ILE A 66 2.43 7.23 11.93
N LYS A 67 3.07 8.26 12.48
CA LYS A 67 2.65 8.95 13.69
C LYS A 67 1.23 9.50 13.58
N VAL A 68 0.88 10.13 12.46
CA VAL A 68 -0.49 10.64 12.23
C VAL A 68 -1.50 9.49 12.16
N THR A 69 -1.18 8.37 11.51
CA THR A 69 -2.09 7.20 11.52
C THR A 69 -2.32 6.66 12.94
N GLU A 70 -1.31 6.68 13.80
CA GLU A 70 -1.44 6.25 15.20
C GLU A 70 -2.26 7.22 16.05
N ILE A 71 -2.08 8.54 15.86
CA ILE A 71 -2.90 9.56 16.51
C ILE A 71 -4.37 9.37 16.12
N LEU A 72 -4.65 9.20 14.84
CA LEU A 72 -6.02 8.99 14.34
C LEU A 72 -6.63 7.69 14.88
N LYS A 73 -5.82 6.63 15.04
CA LYS A 73 -6.28 5.37 15.63
C LYS A 73 -6.69 5.55 17.09
N ASN A 74 -5.97 6.39 17.85
CA ASN A 74 -6.35 6.70 19.24
C ASN A 74 -7.58 7.63 19.34
N ASN A 75 -8.11 8.08 18.19
CA ASN A 75 -9.27 8.96 18.06
C ASN A 75 -10.34 8.33 17.13
N ASP A 76 -10.34 7.00 17.01
CA ASP A 76 -11.22 6.24 16.10
C ASP A 76 -12.72 6.32 16.45
N THR A 77 -13.06 6.77 17.67
CA THR A 77 -14.44 7.02 18.10
C THR A 77 -15.04 8.34 17.58
N ILE A 78 -14.22 9.22 16.97
CA ILE A 78 -14.71 10.53 16.48
C ILE A 78 -15.74 10.30 15.36
N PRO A 79 -16.95 10.88 15.44
CA PRO A 79 -17.97 10.72 14.42
C PRO A 79 -17.49 11.24 13.06
N LYS A 80 -17.71 10.45 12.02
CA LYS A 80 -17.43 10.80 10.62
C LYS A 80 -15.96 11.22 10.40
N LEU A 81 -15.04 10.59 11.14
CA LEU A 81 -13.60 10.68 10.88
C LEU A 81 -13.35 10.40 9.39
N PHE A 82 -12.62 11.28 8.69
CA PHE A 82 -12.42 11.29 7.23
C PHE A 82 -13.55 11.85 6.35
N TYR A 83 -14.73 12.17 6.86
CA TYR A 83 -15.84 12.69 6.03
C TYR A 83 -16.08 14.19 6.19
N GLN A 84 -15.33 14.87 7.05
CA GLN A 84 -15.39 16.33 7.12
C GLN A 84 -14.73 16.97 5.90
N GLU A 85 -15.38 18.04 5.42
CA GLU A 85 -14.85 18.96 4.43
C GLU A 85 -14.10 20.07 5.16
N ILE A 86 -12.82 20.25 4.81
CA ILE A 86 -11.93 21.25 5.40
C ILE A 86 -11.32 22.05 4.25
N LEU A 87 -11.04 23.33 4.47
CA LEU A 87 -10.47 24.22 3.46
C LEU A 87 -9.13 23.68 2.98
N LYS A 88 -8.92 23.72 1.65
CA LYS A 88 -7.79 23.07 0.97
C LYS A 88 -6.43 23.59 1.44
N GLU A 89 -6.33 24.90 1.68
CA GLU A 89 -5.09 25.62 2.02
C GLU A 89 -4.48 25.10 3.34
N ASP A 90 -5.31 24.87 4.37
CA ASP A 90 -4.85 24.35 5.67
C ASP A 90 -4.40 22.87 5.59
N LEU A 91 -4.92 22.13 4.60
CA LEU A 91 -4.59 20.71 4.44
C LEU A 91 -3.28 20.50 3.69
N GLU A 92 -2.98 21.37 2.73
CA GLU A 92 -1.78 21.27 1.88
C GLU A 92 -0.51 21.39 2.75
N GLU A 93 -0.44 22.40 3.63
CA GLU A 93 0.71 22.59 4.53
C GLU A 93 0.97 21.36 5.40
N ILE A 94 -0.08 20.79 6.00
CA ILE A 94 0.04 19.62 6.89
C ILE A 94 0.41 18.39 6.07
N SER A 95 -0.18 18.20 4.89
CA SER A 95 0.14 17.05 4.03
C SER A 95 1.55 17.08 3.47
N GLU A 96 2.05 18.26 3.11
CA GLU A 96 3.43 18.45 2.68
C GLU A 96 4.39 18.21 3.84
N ALA A 97 4.09 18.76 5.02
CA ALA A 97 4.93 18.54 6.20
C ALA A 97 5.03 17.06 6.59
N MET A 98 3.93 16.31 6.51
CA MET A 98 3.95 14.85 6.67
C MET A 98 4.80 14.18 5.59
N SER A 99 4.62 14.57 4.33
CA SER A 99 5.35 14.00 3.18
C SER A 99 6.86 14.19 3.28
N TYR A 100 7.31 15.37 3.71
CA TYR A 100 8.73 15.70 3.84
C TYR A 100 9.33 15.41 5.22
N GLY A 101 8.52 15.01 6.21
CA GLY A 101 8.99 14.68 7.56
C GLY A 101 9.46 15.90 8.36
N TYR A 102 8.75 17.03 8.27
CA TYR A 102 9.13 18.26 8.95
C TYR A 102 8.89 18.25 10.47
N GLY A 103 8.24 17.22 11.03
CA GLY A 103 8.13 17.01 12.47
C GLY A 103 7.18 17.99 13.16
N LEU A 104 6.00 18.26 12.58
CA LEU A 104 5.00 19.10 13.21
C LEU A 104 4.50 18.50 14.54
N PRO A 105 4.01 19.32 15.48
CA PRO A 105 3.41 18.84 16.71
C PRO A 105 1.98 18.31 16.46
N TYR A 106 1.86 17.22 15.70
CA TYR A 106 0.58 16.64 15.24
C TYR A 106 -0.40 16.35 16.38
N GLU A 107 0.07 16.03 17.59
CA GLU A 107 -0.77 15.78 18.76
C GLU A 107 -1.58 17.00 19.21
N LYS A 108 -1.21 18.20 18.75
CA LYS A 108 -1.92 19.46 19.03
C LYS A 108 -2.89 19.87 17.92
N VAL A 109 -2.90 19.14 16.80
CA VAL A 109 -3.77 19.41 15.66
C VAL A 109 -5.08 18.66 15.85
N ASP A 110 -6.20 19.27 15.47
CA ASP A 110 -7.52 18.61 15.51
C ASP A 110 -7.47 17.30 14.70
N PRO A 111 -7.87 16.15 15.27
CA PRO A 111 -7.90 14.88 14.56
C PRO A 111 -8.69 14.90 13.24
N LEU A 112 -9.73 15.74 13.12
CA LEU A 112 -10.49 15.89 11.88
C LEU A 112 -9.65 16.56 10.77
N ILE A 113 -8.83 17.55 11.15
CA ILE A 113 -7.86 18.19 10.25
C ILE A 113 -6.79 17.17 9.84
N LEU A 114 -6.24 16.41 10.79
CA LEU A 114 -5.26 15.35 10.48
C LEU A 114 -5.83 14.28 9.56
N ALA A 115 -7.08 13.86 9.77
CA ALA A 115 -7.76 12.89 8.92
C ALA A 115 -7.92 13.43 7.48
N ALA A 116 -8.31 14.69 7.34
CA ALA A 116 -8.41 15.34 6.03
C ALA A 116 -7.04 15.51 5.36
N ALA A 117 -6.00 15.90 6.11
CA ALA A 117 -4.64 16.03 5.61
C ALA A 117 -4.05 14.67 5.21
N LEU A 118 -4.35 13.59 5.94
CA LEU A 118 -3.93 12.24 5.58
C LEU A 118 -4.58 11.78 4.25
N LYS A 119 -5.85 12.12 4.01
CA LYS A 119 -6.47 11.90 2.68
C LYS A 119 -5.74 12.68 1.58
N THR A 120 -5.41 13.95 1.83
CA THR A 120 -4.66 14.80 0.90
C THR A 120 -3.29 14.19 0.61
N PHE A 121 -2.56 13.73 1.64
CA PHE A 121 -1.30 13.00 1.48
C PHE A 121 -1.47 11.75 0.61
N CYS A 122 -2.46 10.91 0.92
CA CYS A 122 -2.72 9.71 0.12
C CYS A 122 -3.09 10.06 -1.33
N ARG A 123 -3.74 11.20 -1.57
CA ARG A 123 -4.11 11.64 -2.92
C ARG A 123 -2.91 12.15 -3.71
N ASP A 124 -2.12 13.04 -3.11
CA ASP A 124 -1.20 13.94 -3.82
C ASP A 124 0.28 13.54 -3.67
N HIS A 125 0.64 12.80 -2.62
CA HIS A 125 2.04 12.45 -2.31
C HIS A 125 2.32 10.94 -2.33
N LEU A 126 1.32 10.11 -2.08
CA LEU A 126 1.49 8.67 -2.09
C LEU A 126 1.70 8.14 -3.51
N ASP A 127 2.82 7.45 -3.74
CA ASP A 127 3.07 6.71 -4.98
C ASP A 127 2.71 5.22 -4.84
N TYR A 128 2.74 4.47 -5.95
CA TYR A 128 2.53 3.03 -5.95
C TYR A 128 3.58 2.30 -5.08
N TYR A 129 3.13 1.35 -4.28
CA TYR A 129 3.91 0.69 -3.23
C TYR A 129 4.64 -0.59 -3.69
N LEU A 130 4.53 -0.92 -4.98
CA LEU A 130 5.14 -2.09 -5.62
C LEU A 130 5.96 -1.66 -6.84
N PRO A 131 6.98 -2.43 -7.27
CA PRO A 131 7.57 -2.20 -8.59
C PRO A 131 6.50 -2.10 -9.69
N LYS A 132 6.65 -1.14 -10.60
CA LYS A 132 5.62 -0.77 -11.60
C LYS A 132 5.07 -1.98 -12.37
N ASP A 133 5.95 -2.90 -12.77
CA ASP A 133 5.59 -4.14 -13.46
C ASP A 133 4.68 -5.04 -12.61
N ILE A 134 5.05 -5.25 -11.34
CA ILE A 134 4.28 -6.08 -10.41
C ILE A 134 2.94 -5.43 -10.08
N HIS A 135 2.93 -4.10 -9.93
CA HIS A 135 1.71 -3.34 -9.67
C HIS A 135 0.70 -3.45 -10.81
N LEU A 136 1.17 -3.35 -12.07
CA LEU A 136 0.32 -3.58 -13.25
C LEU A 136 -0.17 -5.03 -13.32
N LEU A 137 0.72 -6.01 -13.08
CA LEU A 137 0.33 -7.42 -13.04
C LEU A 137 -0.79 -7.68 -12.01
N LEU A 138 -0.69 -7.07 -10.82
CA LEU A 138 -1.73 -7.14 -9.81
C LEU A 138 -3.04 -6.55 -10.34
N LEU A 139 -3.04 -5.32 -10.84
CA LEU A 139 -4.25 -4.65 -11.36
C LEU A 139 -4.93 -5.47 -12.48
N TYR A 140 -4.15 -5.95 -13.45
CA TYR A 140 -4.67 -6.77 -14.54
C TYR A 140 -5.20 -8.12 -14.06
N SER A 141 -4.54 -8.78 -13.11
CA SER A 141 -5.03 -10.03 -12.54
C SER A 141 -6.43 -9.87 -11.92
N TYR A 142 -6.72 -8.73 -11.29
CA TYR A 142 -8.06 -8.42 -10.78
C TYR A 142 -9.07 -8.17 -11.88
N ARG A 143 -8.71 -7.33 -12.87
CA ARG A 143 -9.57 -7.03 -14.02
C ARG A 143 -9.96 -8.29 -14.79
N ASP A 144 -8.99 -9.18 -15.03
CA ASP A 144 -9.14 -10.37 -15.87
C ASP A 144 -9.54 -11.63 -15.07
N ASN A 145 -9.76 -11.46 -13.75
CA ASN A 145 -10.15 -12.49 -12.81
C ASN A 145 -9.19 -13.71 -12.72
N GLU A 146 -7.88 -13.46 -12.82
CA GLU A 146 -6.84 -14.49 -12.74
C GLU A 146 -6.54 -14.91 -11.30
N LYS A 147 -7.40 -15.76 -10.71
CA LYS A 147 -7.33 -16.15 -9.29
C LYS A 147 -5.94 -16.60 -8.83
N GLU A 148 -5.29 -17.52 -9.56
CA GLU A 148 -3.98 -18.05 -9.19
C GLU A 148 -2.90 -16.96 -9.16
N ARG A 149 -2.95 -16.03 -10.13
CA ARG A 149 -2.01 -14.91 -10.19
C ARG A 149 -2.24 -13.92 -9.04
N LYS A 150 -3.50 -13.59 -8.73
CA LYS A 150 -3.86 -12.74 -7.58
C LYS A 150 -3.26 -13.29 -6.29
N GLU A 151 -3.53 -14.57 -6.01
CA GLU A 151 -3.05 -15.24 -4.81
C GLU A 151 -1.52 -15.32 -4.76
N ALA A 152 -0.87 -15.59 -5.90
CA ALA A 152 0.58 -15.64 -5.99
C ALA A 152 1.23 -14.28 -5.68
N ILE A 153 0.65 -13.19 -6.18
CA ILE A 153 1.16 -11.83 -5.93
C ILE A 153 0.88 -11.40 -4.49
N LEU A 154 -0.38 -11.44 -4.05
CA LEU A 154 -0.81 -10.93 -2.73
C LEU A 154 0.00 -11.52 -1.57
N ARG A 155 0.23 -12.83 -1.57
CA ARG A 155 0.98 -13.52 -0.51
C ARG A 155 2.44 -13.06 -0.40
N ARG A 156 2.96 -12.40 -1.44
CA ARG A 156 4.34 -11.91 -1.54
C ARG A 156 4.43 -10.39 -1.42
N VAL A 157 3.31 -9.67 -1.58
CA VAL A 157 3.24 -8.20 -1.50
C VAL A 157 3.98 -7.65 -0.27
N PRO A 158 3.78 -8.16 0.97
CA PRO A 158 4.48 -7.65 2.14
C PRO A 158 6.01 -7.73 2.10
N PHE A 159 6.56 -8.60 1.25
CA PHE A 159 8.00 -8.89 1.15
C PHE A 159 8.66 -8.21 -0.05
N ILE A 160 7.87 -7.64 -0.97
CA ILE A 160 8.37 -6.91 -2.15
C ILE A 160 8.19 -5.40 -2.04
N MET A 161 7.32 -4.93 -1.15
CA MET A 161 7.22 -3.51 -0.77
C MET A 161 8.37 -3.10 0.14
N SER A 162 8.59 -1.79 0.29
CA SER A 162 9.52 -1.28 1.31
C SER A 162 8.94 -1.44 2.71
N GLU A 163 9.81 -1.45 3.72
CA GLU A 163 9.39 -1.53 5.12
C GLU A 163 8.45 -0.38 5.51
N HIS A 164 8.72 0.85 5.06
CA HIS A 164 7.87 1.99 5.38
C HIS A 164 6.45 1.83 4.81
N TYR A 165 6.30 1.34 3.57
CA TYR A 165 4.98 1.01 3.01
C TYR A 165 4.31 -0.12 3.79
N ARG A 166 5.06 -1.16 4.19
CA ARG A 166 4.57 -2.27 4.99
C ARG A 166 3.96 -1.78 6.31
N LEU A 167 4.70 -0.96 7.04
CA LEU A 167 4.25 -0.37 8.30
C LEU A 167 3.05 0.55 8.10
N PHE A 168 3.05 1.36 7.04
CA PHE A 168 1.92 2.22 6.70
C PHE A 168 0.63 1.43 6.48
N PHE A 169 0.65 0.38 5.65
CA PHE A 169 -0.52 -0.47 5.43
C PHE A 169 -0.99 -1.15 6.72
N ILE A 170 -0.07 -1.65 7.54
CA ILE A 170 -0.42 -2.22 8.86
C ILE A 170 -1.18 -1.20 9.71
N GLN A 171 -0.70 0.04 9.80
CA GLN A 171 -1.34 1.08 10.62
C GLN A 171 -2.66 1.56 10.04
N MET A 172 -2.74 1.75 8.72
CA MET A 172 -3.99 2.09 8.02
C MET A 172 -5.06 1.01 8.25
N PHE A 173 -4.72 -0.28 8.10
CA PHE A 173 -5.68 -1.36 8.34
C PHE A 173 -6.07 -1.49 9.82
N ARG A 174 -5.16 -1.21 10.76
CA ARG A 174 -5.51 -1.13 12.19
C ARG A 174 -6.47 0.02 12.46
N LEU A 175 -6.26 1.18 11.85
CA LEU A 175 -7.14 2.34 11.94
C LEU A 175 -8.54 2.02 11.40
N PHE A 176 -8.63 1.42 10.20
CA PHE A 176 -9.92 1.06 9.60
C PHE A 176 -10.70 0.08 10.48
N ARG A 177 -10.03 -0.95 11.00
CA ARG A 177 -10.64 -1.92 11.93
C ARG A 177 -11.03 -1.30 13.27
N GLY A 178 -10.26 -0.33 13.77
CA GLY A 178 -10.59 0.42 14.98
C GLY A 178 -11.88 1.22 14.82
N ILE A 179 -11.97 2.01 13.74
CA ILE A 179 -13.16 2.81 13.39
C ILE A 179 -14.40 1.92 13.26
N ASP A 180 -14.28 0.78 12.56
CA ASP A 180 -15.39 -0.16 12.34
C ASP A 180 -15.85 -0.82 13.64
N LYS A 181 -14.91 -1.20 14.51
CA LYS A 181 -15.22 -1.72 15.85
C LYS A 181 -16.00 -0.71 16.68
N GLU A 182 -15.71 0.57 16.53
CA GLU A 182 -16.36 1.68 17.21
C GLU A 182 -17.51 2.31 16.38
N TYR A 183 -18.11 1.57 15.45
CA TYR A 183 -19.17 2.04 14.54
C TYR A 183 -20.28 2.86 15.21
N GLU A 184 -20.70 2.48 16.42
CA GLU A 184 -21.73 3.21 17.16
C GLU A 184 -21.35 4.64 17.50
N SER A 185 -20.06 4.92 17.66
CA SER A 185 -19.53 6.27 17.91
C SER A 185 -19.06 6.94 16.61
N SER A 186 -18.29 6.21 15.80
CA SER A 186 -17.67 6.74 14.58
C SER A 186 -18.69 6.99 13.47
N LYS A 187 -19.80 6.26 13.43
CA LYS A 187 -20.83 6.31 12.37
C LYS A 187 -20.28 6.03 10.96
N VAL A 188 -19.14 5.34 10.89
CA VAL A 188 -18.45 4.95 9.64
C VAL A 188 -18.09 3.47 9.77
N ASN A 189 -18.44 2.67 8.78
CA ASN A 189 -18.10 1.24 8.78
C ASN A 189 -16.87 0.97 7.89
N LEU A 190 -16.37 -0.26 7.95
CA LEU A 190 -15.20 -0.69 7.19
C LEU A 190 -15.39 -0.59 5.66
N GLU A 191 -16.59 -0.89 5.16
CA GLU A 191 -16.87 -0.83 3.71
C GLU A 191 -16.84 0.61 3.20
N ASP A 192 -17.33 1.57 3.98
CA ASP A 192 -17.25 3.01 3.69
C ASP A 192 -15.78 3.47 3.58
N MET A 193 -14.94 3.00 4.51
CA MET A 193 -13.49 3.28 4.51
C MET A 193 -12.80 2.65 3.30
N LEU A 194 -13.11 1.40 2.95
CA LEU A 194 -12.57 0.74 1.77
C LEU A 194 -12.99 1.43 0.47
N ASP A 195 -14.24 1.90 0.37
CA ASP A 195 -14.71 2.65 -0.78
C ASP A 195 -13.92 3.95 -0.96
N MET A 196 -13.73 4.72 0.11
CA MET A 196 -12.96 5.96 0.07
C MET A 196 -11.48 5.72 -0.26
N PHE A 197 -10.82 4.85 0.51
CA PHE A 197 -9.36 4.71 0.45
C PHE A 197 -8.88 3.81 -0.68
N SER A 198 -9.72 2.98 -1.30
CA SER A 198 -9.31 2.15 -2.44
C SER A 198 -8.72 2.98 -3.58
N THR A 199 -9.36 4.09 -3.92
CA THR A 199 -8.88 4.99 -4.98
C THR A 199 -7.69 5.83 -4.58
N LEU A 200 -7.52 6.09 -3.28
CA LEU A 200 -6.41 6.85 -2.73
C LEU A 200 -5.14 6.00 -2.61
N LEU A 201 -5.27 4.74 -2.16
CA LEU A 201 -4.14 3.86 -1.86
C LEU A 201 -3.72 2.98 -3.03
N ILE A 202 -4.67 2.59 -3.90
CA ILE A 202 -4.36 1.79 -5.10
C ILE A 202 -4.18 2.72 -6.30
N LYS A 203 -2.97 3.26 -6.41
CA LYS A 203 -2.56 4.15 -7.50
C LYS A 203 -2.49 3.41 -8.84
N GLU A 204 -2.65 4.15 -9.92
CA GLU A 204 -2.41 3.64 -11.27
C GLU A 204 -1.08 4.20 -11.77
N PRO A 205 -0.17 3.36 -12.28
CA PRO A 205 1.04 3.87 -12.90
C PRO A 205 0.70 4.76 -14.09
N GLU A 206 1.45 5.84 -14.28
CA GLU A 206 1.24 6.77 -15.38
C GLU A 206 1.26 6.05 -16.74
N GLY A 207 0.30 6.41 -17.60
CA GLY A 207 0.11 5.83 -18.93
C GLY A 207 -0.56 4.45 -18.96
N SER A 208 -1.03 3.93 -17.80
CA SER A 208 -1.79 2.68 -17.75
C SER A 208 -3.29 2.88 -18.00
N ALA A 209 -4.00 1.78 -18.26
CA ALA A 209 -5.46 1.80 -18.41
C ALA A 209 -6.12 2.19 -17.08
N THR A 210 -7.21 2.95 -17.13
CA THR A 210 -7.97 3.31 -15.93
C THR A 210 -8.68 2.08 -15.36
N PHE A 211 -8.48 1.82 -14.06
CA PHE A 211 -9.16 0.77 -13.31
C PHE A 211 -10.27 1.38 -12.47
N ASN A 212 -11.45 0.77 -12.50
CA ASN A 212 -12.60 1.27 -11.75
C ASN A 212 -12.37 1.13 -10.23
N GLY A 213 -13.13 1.92 -9.45
CA GLY A 213 -13.05 1.91 -7.99
C GLY A 213 -13.34 0.55 -7.36
N TYR A 214 -14.23 -0.25 -7.97
CA TYR A 214 -14.54 -1.60 -7.50
C TYR A 214 -13.33 -2.54 -7.55
N THR A 215 -12.58 -2.56 -8.65
CA THR A 215 -11.34 -3.33 -8.79
C THR A 215 -10.32 -2.93 -7.72
N LYS A 216 -10.14 -1.63 -7.51
CA LYS A 216 -9.24 -1.10 -6.47
C LYS A 216 -9.69 -1.50 -5.06
N LYS A 217 -11.00 -1.50 -4.80
CA LYS A 217 -11.58 -1.91 -3.53
C LYS A 217 -11.30 -3.39 -3.25
N LEU A 218 -11.48 -4.26 -4.25
CA LEU A 218 -11.16 -5.68 -4.11
C LEU A 218 -9.69 -5.91 -3.77
N ILE A 219 -8.77 -5.19 -4.44
CA ILE A 219 -7.34 -5.25 -4.13
C ILE A 219 -7.09 -4.82 -2.69
N LEU A 220 -7.63 -3.66 -2.28
CA LEU A 220 -7.42 -3.15 -0.92
C LEU A 220 -7.98 -4.09 0.15
N LYS A 221 -9.12 -4.73 -0.12
CA LYS A 221 -9.73 -5.72 0.77
C LYS A 221 -8.85 -6.96 0.93
N ASP A 222 -8.38 -7.54 -0.17
CA ASP A 222 -7.50 -8.72 -0.12
C ASP A 222 -6.12 -8.40 0.47
N LEU A 223 -5.61 -7.17 0.27
CA LEU A 223 -4.44 -6.69 1.00
C LEU A 223 -4.71 -6.64 2.50
N MET A 224 -5.84 -6.08 2.93
CA MET A 224 -6.17 -6.02 4.34
C MET A 224 -6.21 -7.40 5.01
N ASP A 225 -6.64 -8.43 4.27
CA ASP A 225 -6.69 -9.82 4.74
C ASP A 225 -5.34 -10.55 4.64
N THR A 226 -4.33 -9.95 4.00
CA THR A 226 -2.98 -10.49 3.91
C THR A 226 -2.21 -10.31 5.22
N ASP A 227 -1.36 -11.28 5.56
CA ASP A 227 -0.47 -11.18 6.73
C ASP A 227 0.83 -10.44 6.37
N PHE A 228 1.03 -9.25 6.94
CA PHE A 228 2.22 -8.42 6.70
C PHE A 228 3.41 -8.78 7.60
N THR A 229 3.25 -9.77 8.47
CA THR A 229 4.26 -10.15 9.47
C THR A 229 4.96 -11.45 9.12
N LYS A 230 4.33 -12.33 8.33
CA LYS A 230 4.85 -13.68 8.07
C LYS A 230 4.46 -14.26 6.72
N VAL A 231 5.28 -15.20 6.24
CA VAL A 231 5.02 -16.00 5.03
C VAL A 231 5.40 -17.46 5.22
N PRO A 232 4.61 -18.41 4.72
CA PRO A 232 4.99 -19.82 4.65
C PRO A 232 6.26 -20.03 3.80
N LYS A 233 7.23 -20.82 4.28
CA LYS A 233 8.45 -21.16 3.54
C LYS A 233 8.17 -21.92 2.24
N GLU A 234 7.08 -22.69 2.19
CA GLU A 234 6.64 -23.44 1.00
C GLU A 234 6.33 -22.56 -0.22
N PHE A 235 6.34 -21.23 -0.07
CA PHE A 235 6.16 -20.29 -1.17
C PHE A 235 7.47 -19.99 -1.95
N PHE A 236 8.58 -20.67 -1.60
CA PHE A 236 9.91 -20.55 -2.20
C PHE A 236 10.46 -21.91 -2.67
#